data_AF-A0A6S5TVM3-F1
#
_entry.id   AF-A0A6S5TVM3-F1
#
_cell.length_a   1.000
_cell.length_b   1.000
_cell.length_c   1.000
_cell.angle_alpha   90.00
_cell.angle_beta   90.00
_cell.angle_gamma   90.00
#
_symmetry.space_group_name_H-M   'P 1'
#
loop_
_entity.id
_entity.type
_entity.pdbx_description
1 polymer ?
#
loop_
_entity_poly.entity_id
_entity_poly.type
_entity_poly.pdbx_seq_one_letter_code
_entity_poly.pdbx_strand_id
1 'polypeptide(L)'
;MLAVPPSPMSSLREFGACRNIAEGAVIILASGASAKNFPITEFAHIPVIAMNGSITLLSEAGIRPFFYVCSDKGFARQQPELFALALEKSQRVAIWQDQYERLQRQPKGEVYFLKKARNLTFLQRMIDNDPVLIRNRNSLNKRVRSLGFSKNLEHGYFDARTVAYLALQIAYHLGFSRVFLLGVDLH
;
A
#
# COMPACT_ATOMS: atom_id res chain seq x y z
N MET A 1 5.73 -8.67 -41.04
CA MET A 1 5.32 -8.06 -39.75
C MET A 1 5.65 -9.05 -38.64
N LEU A 2 6.71 -8.80 -37.88
CA LEU A 2 7.04 -9.62 -36.72
C LEU A 2 6.02 -9.31 -35.63
N ALA A 3 5.31 -10.33 -35.16
CA ALA A 3 4.41 -10.23 -34.03
C ALA A 3 5.21 -9.74 -32.82
N VAL A 4 4.86 -8.55 -32.33
CA VAL A 4 5.34 -8.06 -31.05
C VAL A 4 4.88 -9.08 -30.00
N PRO A 5 5.77 -9.71 -29.22
CA PRO A 5 5.35 -10.61 -28.16
C PRO A 5 4.45 -9.82 -27.20
N PRO A 6 3.38 -10.42 -26.66
CA PRO A 6 2.58 -9.75 -25.64
C PRO A 6 3.53 -9.35 -24.52
N SER A 7 3.63 -8.03 -24.27
CA SER A 7 4.29 -7.46 -23.11
C SER A 7 3.88 -8.27 -21.87
N PRO A 8 4.81 -8.61 -20.94
CA PRO A 8 4.46 -9.42 -19.78
C PRO A 8 3.28 -8.75 -19.08
N MET A 9 2.13 -9.41 -19.16
CA MET A 9 0.90 -8.94 -18.53
C MET A 9 1.19 -8.73 -17.06
N SER A 10 0.78 -7.59 -16.51
CA SER A 10 0.65 -7.41 -15.06
C SER A 10 0.01 -8.66 -14.47
N SER A 11 0.74 -9.41 -13.66
CA SER A 11 0.14 -10.57 -13.00
C SER A 11 -0.71 -10.05 -11.86
N LEU A 12 -2.02 -9.98 -12.08
CA LEU A 12 -2.98 -9.79 -10.99
C LEU A 12 -2.79 -10.92 -9.97
N ARG A 13 -2.63 -10.57 -8.70
CA ARG A 13 -2.41 -11.51 -7.59
C ARG A 13 -3.35 -11.17 -6.43
N GLU A 14 -3.75 -12.22 -5.72
CA GLU A 14 -4.36 -12.07 -4.40
C GLU A 14 -3.29 -11.73 -3.35
N PHE A 15 -3.66 -10.99 -2.30
CA PHE A 15 -2.72 -10.59 -1.24
C PHE A 15 -2.03 -11.79 -0.57
N GLY A 16 -2.66 -12.96 -0.51
CA GLY A 16 -2.04 -14.17 0.04
C GLY A 16 -0.73 -14.54 -0.65
N ALA A 17 -0.59 -14.23 -1.95
CA ALA A 17 0.61 -14.52 -2.73
C ALA A 17 1.85 -13.72 -2.31
N CYS A 18 1.68 -12.59 -1.61
CA CYS A 18 2.80 -11.80 -1.08
C CYS A 18 2.91 -11.85 0.45
N ARG A 19 2.23 -12.79 1.11
CA ARG A 19 2.35 -12.92 2.56
C ARG A 19 3.72 -13.47 2.96
N ASN A 20 4.40 -12.82 3.91
CA ASN A 20 5.71 -13.25 4.43
C ASN A 20 6.81 -13.44 3.36
N ILE A 21 6.79 -12.66 2.28
CA ILE A 21 7.81 -12.73 1.22
C ILE A 21 9.08 -11.92 1.53
N ALA A 22 9.09 -11.18 2.64
CA ALA A 22 10.19 -10.34 3.06
C ALA A 22 10.36 -10.41 4.58
N GLU A 23 11.52 -9.97 5.06
CA GLU A 23 11.86 -9.91 6.48
C GLU A 23 12.71 -8.68 6.78
N GLY A 24 12.90 -8.38 8.07
CA GLY A 24 13.78 -7.30 8.50
C GLY A 24 13.15 -5.91 8.34
N ALA A 25 13.93 -4.96 7.81
CA ALA A 25 13.59 -3.54 7.77
C ALA A 25 12.90 -3.11 6.47
N VAL A 26 11.99 -2.14 6.59
CA VAL A 26 11.36 -1.45 5.46
C VAL A 26 11.18 0.03 5.77
N ILE A 27 11.30 0.88 4.74
CA ILE A 27 10.94 2.29 4.81
C ILE A 27 9.51 2.46 4.28
N ILE A 28 8.65 3.09 5.06
CA ILE A 28 7.37 3.60 4.57
C ILE A 28 7.57 5.08 4.24
N LEU A 29 7.50 5.39 2.95
CA LEU A 29 7.73 6.73 2.42
C LEU A 29 6.40 7.39 2.06
N ALA A 30 6.10 8.50 2.72
CA ALA A 30 5.00 9.41 2.42
C ALA A 30 5.52 10.75 1.86
N SER A 31 4.61 11.63 1.43
CA SER A 31 4.93 12.87 0.71
C SER A 31 5.14 14.10 1.61
N GLY A 32 5.28 13.92 2.92
CA GLY A 32 5.50 15.02 3.86
C GLY A 32 6.81 15.78 3.59
N ALA A 33 6.84 17.05 3.97
CA ALA A 33 7.99 17.93 3.82
C ALA A 33 9.23 17.40 4.57
N SER A 34 9.05 16.64 5.66
CA SER A 34 10.16 16.01 6.37
C SER A 34 10.98 15.03 5.52
N ALA A 35 10.43 14.50 4.42
CA ALA A 35 11.16 13.62 3.52
C ALA A 35 12.11 14.35 2.58
N LYS A 36 11.94 15.66 2.37
CA LYS A 36 12.56 16.40 1.25
C LYS A 36 14.09 16.34 1.24
N ASN A 37 14.73 16.37 2.40
CA ASN A 37 16.19 16.40 2.54
C ASN A 37 16.76 15.07 3.06
N PHE A 38 15.95 14.01 3.11
CA PHE A 38 16.42 12.72 3.57
C PHE A 38 17.33 12.08 2.51
N PRO A 39 18.54 11.60 2.86
CA PRO A 39 19.49 11.02 1.90
C PRO A 39 19.09 9.58 1.53
N ILE A 40 17.97 9.43 0.82
CA ILE A 40 17.36 8.12 0.54
C ILE A 40 18.29 7.17 -0.23
N THR A 41 19.23 7.71 -1.01
CA THR A 41 20.24 6.95 -1.76
C THR A 41 21.19 6.17 -0.85
N GLU A 42 21.54 6.71 0.32
CA GLU A 42 22.35 6.01 1.33
C GLU A 42 21.63 4.78 1.89
N PHE A 43 20.30 4.78 1.84
CA PHE A 43 19.42 3.72 2.33
C PHE A 43 18.78 2.89 1.20
N ALA A 44 19.27 2.97 -0.04
CA ALA A 44 18.70 2.27 -1.19
C ALA A 44 18.70 0.73 -1.06
N HIS A 45 19.50 0.19 -0.13
CA HIS A 45 19.52 -1.23 0.21
C HIS A 45 18.32 -1.67 1.06
N ILE A 46 17.58 -0.74 1.67
CA ILE A 46 16.37 -1.02 2.44
C ILE A 46 15.15 -0.95 1.51
N PRO A 47 14.28 -1.98 1.48
CA PRO A 47 13.03 -1.93 0.71
C PRO A 47 12.17 -0.72 1.07
N VAL A 48 11.53 -0.11 0.07
CA VAL A 48 10.64 1.04 0.25
C VAL A 48 9.22 0.71 -0.16
N ILE A 49 8.27 0.97 0.75
CA ILE A 49 6.84 1.04 0.47
C ILE A 49 6.50 2.52 0.24
N ALA A 50 6.28 2.88 -1.01
CA ALA A 50 5.89 4.23 -1.42
C ALA A 50 4.36 4.36 -1.48
N MET A 51 3.87 5.58 -1.34
CA MET A 51 2.45 5.89 -1.51
C MET A 51 2.19 7.25 -2.17
N ASN A 52 1.10 7.34 -2.94
CA ASN A 52 0.67 8.57 -3.61
C ASN A 52 1.85 9.33 -4.27
N GLY A 53 2.03 10.62 -3.98
CA GLY A 53 3.07 11.46 -4.59
C GLY A 53 4.50 11.17 -4.13
N SER A 54 4.73 10.27 -3.16
CA SER A 54 6.10 9.98 -2.67
C SER A 54 6.99 9.29 -3.70
N ILE A 55 6.40 8.75 -4.78
CA ILE A 55 7.13 8.14 -5.89
C ILE A 55 8.16 9.09 -6.50
N THR A 56 7.91 10.40 -6.47
CA THR A 56 8.81 11.41 -7.05
C THR A 56 10.22 11.31 -6.47
N LEU A 57 10.33 11.23 -5.13
CA LEU A 57 11.61 11.16 -4.43
C LEU A 57 12.40 9.89 -4.77
N LEU A 58 11.71 8.76 -5.01
CA LEU A 58 12.36 7.52 -5.42
C LEU A 58 12.76 7.54 -6.90
N SER A 59 11.93 8.13 -7.76
CA SER A 59 12.24 8.24 -9.18
C SER A 59 13.46 9.13 -9.43
N GLU A 60 13.58 10.25 -8.71
CA GLU A 60 14.74 11.15 -8.76
C GLU A 60 16.01 10.44 -8.27
N ALA A 61 15.88 9.58 -7.26
CA ALA A 61 16.98 8.79 -6.71
C ALA A 61 17.30 7.50 -7.50
N GLY A 62 16.54 7.19 -8.57
CA GLY A 62 16.70 5.94 -9.32
C GLY A 62 16.32 4.67 -8.54
N ILE A 63 15.57 4.80 -7.45
CA ILE A 63 15.16 3.70 -6.56
C ILE A 63 13.81 3.15 -7.02
N ARG A 64 13.70 1.82 -7.15
CA ARG A 64 12.44 1.15 -7.46
C ARG A 64 11.69 0.80 -6.18
N PRO A 65 10.43 1.23 -6.00
CA PRO A 65 9.63 0.81 -4.85
C PRO A 65 9.50 -0.71 -4.80
N PHE A 66 9.70 -1.28 -3.60
CA PHE A 66 9.37 -2.67 -3.33
C PHE A 66 7.86 -2.88 -3.40
N PHE A 67 7.11 -1.89 -2.91
CA PHE A 67 5.67 -1.82 -3.00
C PHE A 67 5.25 -0.36 -3.22
N TYR A 68 4.21 -0.14 -4.01
CA TYR A 68 3.52 1.15 -4.08
C TYR A 68 2.05 0.97 -3.72
N VAL A 69 1.49 1.87 -2.93
CA VAL A 69 0.09 1.83 -2.53
C VAL A 69 -0.61 3.16 -2.75
N CYS A 70 -1.82 3.10 -3.31
CA CYS A 70 -2.66 4.27 -3.52
C CYS A 70 -4.12 3.92 -3.19
N SER A 71 -4.54 4.21 -1.95
CA SER A 71 -5.95 4.08 -1.57
C SER A 71 -6.78 5.35 -1.83
N ASP A 72 -6.13 6.46 -2.17
CA ASP A 72 -6.78 7.70 -2.56
C ASP A 72 -7.32 7.59 -4.00
N LYS A 73 -8.65 7.61 -4.15
CA LYS A 73 -9.31 7.54 -5.45
C LYS A 73 -9.17 8.85 -6.26
N GLY A 74 -8.92 9.98 -5.60
CA GLY A 74 -8.70 11.28 -6.22
C GLY A 74 -7.33 11.37 -6.88
N PHE A 75 -6.29 10.81 -6.25
CA PHE A 75 -4.90 10.94 -6.68
C PHE A 75 -4.67 10.56 -8.15
N ALA A 76 -5.19 9.41 -8.60
CA ALA A 76 -5.03 8.96 -9.99
C ALA A 76 -5.61 9.92 -11.03
N ARG A 77 -6.60 10.74 -10.65
CA ARG A 77 -7.19 11.78 -11.53
C ARG A 77 -6.47 13.11 -11.43
N GLN A 78 -6.03 13.47 -10.23
CA GLN A 78 -5.38 14.74 -9.94
C GLN A 78 -3.92 14.76 -10.41
N GLN A 79 -3.23 13.62 -10.32
CA GLN A 79 -1.81 13.45 -10.62
C GLN A 79 -1.58 12.20 -11.49
N PRO A 80 -2.18 12.14 -12.69
CA PRO A 80 -2.16 10.93 -13.53
C PRO A 80 -0.74 10.51 -13.94
N GLU A 81 0.16 11.46 -14.21
CA GLU A 81 1.54 11.18 -14.59
C GLU A 81 2.33 10.54 -13.44
N LEU A 82 2.20 11.07 -12.21
CA LEU A 82 2.83 10.46 -11.03
C LEU A 82 2.27 9.08 -10.72
N PHE A 83 0.95 8.91 -10.89
CA PHE A 83 0.32 7.61 -10.74
C PHE A 83 0.84 6.60 -11.77
N ALA A 84 0.91 6.97 -13.06
CA ALA A 84 1.46 6.13 -14.11
C ALA A 84 2.94 5.78 -13.86
N LEU A 85 3.76 6.75 -13.43
CA LEU A 85 5.15 6.54 -13.04
C LEU A 85 5.27 5.50 -11.92
N ALA A 86 4.41 5.60 -10.90
CA ALA A 86 4.39 4.63 -9.81
C ALA A 86 4.03 3.22 -10.29
N LEU A 87 3.05 3.07 -11.17
CA LEU A 87 2.66 1.78 -11.74
C LEU A 87 3.75 1.18 -12.63
N GLU A 88 4.54 2.02 -13.29
CA GLU A 88 5.64 1.59 -14.14
C GLU A 88 6.87 1.13 -13.34
N LYS A 89 7.26 1.88 -12.30
CA LYS A 89 8.54 1.69 -11.61
C LYS A 89 8.48 0.66 -10.48
N SER A 90 7.30 0.45 -9.90
CA SER A 90 7.13 -0.39 -8.70
C SER A 90 7.16 -1.87 -9.03
N GLN A 91 7.75 -2.66 -8.13
CA GLN A 91 7.73 -4.13 -8.24
C GLN A 91 6.34 -4.70 -7.97
N ARG A 92 5.59 -4.07 -7.05
CA ARG A 92 4.24 -4.43 -6.64
C ARG A 92 3.40 -3.18 -6.43
N VAL A 93 2.13 -3.25 -6.78
CA VAL A 93 1.19 -2.13 -6.62
C VAL A 93 -0.09 -2.59 -5.94
N ALA A 94 -0.55 -1.82 -4.96
CA ALA A 94 -1.87 -1.99 -4.35
C ALA A 94 -2.75 -0.79 -4.68
N ILE A 95 -3.76 -1.03 -5.51
CA ILE A 95 -4.71 -0.02 -6.02
C ILE A 95 -6.13 -0.59 -6.00
N TRP A 96 -7.12 0.27 -6.22
CA TRP A 96 -8.50 -0.22 -6.38
C TRP A 96 -8.72 -0.86 -7.74
N GLN A 97 -9.59 -1.87 -7.80
CA GLN A 97 -9.98 -2.52 -9.06
C GLN A 97 -10.55 -1.52 -10.08
N ASP A 98 -11.39 -0.57 -9.65
CA ASP A 98 -11.95 0.47 -10.51
C ASP A 98 -10.89 1.47 -11.03
N GLN A 99 -9.75 1.60 -10.34
CA GLN A 99 -8.61 2.36 -10.86
C GLN A 99 -7.85 1.55 -11.93
N TYR A 100 -7.63 0.25 -11.68
CA TYR A 100 -6.96 -0.65 -12.62
C TYR A 100 -7.71 -0.77 -13.95
N GLU A 101 -9.03 -0.96 -13.91
CA GLU A 101 -9.88 -1.09 -15.11
C GLU A 101 -9.87 0.16 -16.00
N ARG A 102 -9.49 1.33 -15.45
CA ARG A 102 -9.42 2.61 -16.18
C ARG A 102 -8.03 2.96 -16.67
N LEU A 103 -7.03 2.11 -16.43
CA LEU A 103 -5.66 2.38 -16.83
C LEU A 103 -5.51 2.36 -18.35
N GLN A 104 -4.87 3.39 -18.88
CA GLN A 104 -4.42 3.40 -20.27
C GLN A 104 -3.13 2.57 -20.46
N ARG A 105 -2.33 2.42 -19.40
CA ARG A 105 -1.08 1.66 -19.39
C ARG A 105 -1.10 0.67 -18.24
N GLN A 106 -0.80 -0.59 -18.54
CA GLN A 106 -0.77 -1.63 -17.52
C GLN A 106 0.45 -1.47 -16.60
N PRO A 107 0.32 -1.77 -15.29
CA PRO A 107 1.46 -1.82 -14.39
C PRO A 107 2.51 -2.83 -14.88
N LYS A 108 3.80 -2.56 -14.66
CA LYS A 108 4.87 -3.52 -15.02
C LYS A 108 5.09 -4.57 -13.93
N GLY A 109 4.68 -4.29 -12.70
CA GLY A 109 4.81 -5.16 -11.54
C GLY A 109 3.57 -6.00 -11.24
N GLU A 110 3.60 -6.69 -10.10
CA GLU A 110 2.46 -7.44 -9.58
C GLU A 110 1.37 -6.49 -9.08
N VAL A 111 0.10 -6.81 -9.36
CA VAL A 111 -1.04 -5.96 -9.00
C VAL A 111 -1.87 -6.65 -7.94
N TYR A 112 -2.21 -5.92 -6.88
CA TYR A 112 -3.05 -6.38 -5.77
C TYR A 112 -4.23 -5.43 -5.60
N PHE A 113 -5.44 -5.97 -5.59
CA PHE A 113 -6.64 -5.14 -5.41
C PHE A 113 -6.92 -4.86 -3.94
N LEU A 114 -7.06 -3.58 -3.63
CA LEU A 114 -7.42 -3.10 -2.30
C LEU A 114 -8.82 -3.56 -1.91
N LYS A 115 -8.93 -4.18 -0.74
CA LYS A 115 -10.19 -4.62 -0.13
C LYS A 115 -10.28 -4.13 1.31
N LYS A 116 -11.35 -3.43 1.66
CA LYS A 116 -11.59 -3.02 3.06
C LYS A 116 -11.94 -4.23 3.91
N ALA A 117 -11.43 -4.25 5.15
CA ALA A 117 -11.92 -5.18 6.16
C ALA A 117 -13.42 -4.96 6.38
N ARG A 118 -14.16 -6.05 6.59
CA ARG A 118 -15.62 -6.01 6.79
C ARG A 118 -16.01 -5.06 7.94
N ASN A 119 -17.09 -4.31 7.75
CA ASN A 119 -17.74 -3.60 8.86
C ASN A 119 -18.64 -4.57 9.61
N LEU A 120 -18.45 -4.67 10.93
CA LEU A 120 -19.26 -5.57 11.76
C LEU A 120 -20.40 -4.82 12.43
N THR A 121 -21.57 -5.45 12.52
CA THR A 121 -22.66 -4.98 13.38
C THR A 121 -22.29 -5.08 14.86
N PHE A 122 -23.14 -4.55 15.75
CA PHE A 122 -22.92 -4.66 17.19
C PHE A 122 -22.86 -6.13 17.64
N LEU A 123 -23.85 -6.94 17.25
CA LEU A 123 -23.94 -8.35 17.61
C LEU A 123 -22.76 -9.16 17.08
N GLN A 124 -22.42 -8.99 15.80
CA GLN A 124 -21.27 -9.67 15.19
C GLN A 124 -19.97 -9.40 15.96
N ARG A 125 -19.82 -8.22 16.55
CA ARG A 125 -18.58 -7.83 17.25
C ARG A 125 -18.42 -8.49 18.62
N MET A 126 -19.53 -8.80 19.28
CA MET A 126 -19.49 -9.54 20.55
C MET A 126 -18.99 -10.97 20.35
N ILE A 127 -19.15 -11.52 19.14
CA ILE A 127 -18.74 -12.89 18.80
C ILE A 127 -17.50 -12.96 17.88
N ASP A 128 -17.10 -11.85 17.25
CA ASP A 128 -15.96 -11.80 16.32
C ASP A 128 -14.62 -11.91 17.05
N ASN A 129 -14.06 -13.11 17.09
CA ASN A 129 -12.74 -13.42 17.67
C ASN A 129 -11.67 -13.59 16.58
N ASP A 130 -11.79 -12.91 15.44
CA ASP A 130 -10.85 -13.04 14.33
C ASP A 130 -9.42 -12.63 14.79
N PRO A 131 -8.47 -13.58 14.92
CA PRO A 131 -7.13 -13.27 15.40
C PRO A 131 -6.30 -12.49 14.37
N VAL A 132 -6.77 -12.43 13.12
CA VAL A 132 -6.14 -11.73 12.00
C VAL A 132 -6.56 -10.26 11.97
N LEU A 133 -7.84 -9.97 12.21
CA LEU A 133 -8.39 -8.61 12.19
C LEU A 133 -8.54 -8.06 13.61
N ILE A 134 -7.51 -7.35 14.08
CA ILE A 134 -7.50 -6.75 15.41
C ILE A 134 -8.41 -5.53 15.43
N ARG A 135 -9.35 -5.46 16.38
CA ARG A 135 -10.35 -4.38 16.50
C ARG A 135 -10.46 -3.87 17.93
N ASN A 136 -10.76 -2.59 18.08
CA ASN A 136 -11.16 -2.05 19.38
C ASN A 136 -12.58 -2.54 19.73
N ARG A 137 -12.69 -3.29 20.84
CA ARG A 137 -13.95 -3.87 21.32
C ARG A 137 -14.64 -3.01 22.39
N ASN A 138 -13.90 -2.13 23.04
CA ASN A 138 -14.33 -1.46 24.28
C ASN A 138 -14.88 -0.04 24.03
N SER A 139 -14.90 0.44 22.78
CA SER A 139 -15.41 1.76 22.46
C SER A 139 -16.82 1.73 21.88
N LEU A 140 -17.71 2.58 22.40
CA LEU A 140 -19.04 2.84 21.85
C LEU A 140 -19.00 3.85 20.68
N ASN A 141 -17.90 4.60 20.52
CA ASN A 141 -17.77 5.61 19.48
C ASN A 141 -17.59 4.95 18.10
N LYS A 142 -18.53 5.21 17.17
CA LYS A 142 -18.51 4.65 15.81
C LYS A 142 -17.20 4.91 15.06
N ARG A 143 -16.57 6.08 15.24
CA ARG A 143 -15.28 6.41 14.59
C ARG A 143 -14.14 5.56 15.14
N VAL A 144 -14.09 5.37 16.46
CA VAL A 144 -13.09 4.51 17.10
C VAL A 144 -13.33 3.04 16.73
N ARG A 145 -14.60 2.65 16.57
CA ARG A 145 -15.02 1.31 16.16
C ARG A 145 -14.68 0.93 14.72
N SER A 146 -14.40 1.91 13.85
CA SER A 146 -13.88 1.65 12.50
C SER A 146 -12.37 1.50 12.47
N LEU A 147 -11.67 1.79 13.57
CA LEU A 147 -10.23 1.55 13.68
C LEU A 147 -9.97 0.08 14.01
N GLY A 148 -8.93 -0.46 13.39
CA GLY A 148 -8.47 -1.82 13.55
C GLY A 148 -7.17 -2.02 12.78
N PHE A 149 -6.55 -3.19 12.93
CA PHE A 149 -5.32 -3.54 12.24
C PHE A 149 -5.47 -4.93 11.63
N SER A 150 -5.14 -5.07 10.36
CA SER A 150 -5.12 -6.35 9.68
C SER A 150 -3.74 -6.97 9.69
N LYS A 151 -3.62 -8.19 10.22
CA LYS A 151 -2.42 -9.02 10.16
C LYS A 151 -2.31 -9.86 8.88
N ASN A 152 -3.38 -9.92 8.09
CA ASN A 152 -3.41 -10.58 6.77
C ASN A 152 -4.42 -9.84 5.86
N LEU A 153 -3.90 -9.22 4.80
CA LEU A 153 -4.67 -8.38 3.88
C LEU A 153 -5.61 -9.18 2.97
N GLU A 154 -5.54 -10.52 2.92
CA GLU A 154 -6.59 -11.35 2.30
C GLU A 154 -7.97 -11.09 2.94
N HIS A 155 -7.97 -10.75 4.23
CA HIS A 155 -9.17 -10.41 5.01
C HIS A 155 -9.55 -8.93 4.90
N GLY A 156 -8.76 -8.14 4.15
CA GLY A 156 -8.92 -6.71 3.94
C GLY A 156 -8.18 -5.85 4.96
N TYR A 157 -8.10 -4.55 4.69
CA TYR A 157 -7.35 -3.56 5.47
C TYR A 157 -8.26 -2.52 6.15
N PHE A 158 -7.68 -1.79 7.10
CA PHE A 158 -8.28 -0.61 7.74
C PHE A 158 -7.57 0.67 7.27
N ASP A 159 -8.25 1.72 6.83
CA ASP A 159 -7.55 2.95 6.38
C ASP A 159 -7.13 3.90 7.49
N ALA A 160 -7.83 3.91 8.63
CA ALA A 160 -7.63 4.92 9.69
C ALA A 160 -7.48 6.37 9.17
N ARG A 161 -8.06 6.67 7.99
CA ARG A 161 -7.97 7.94 7.25
C ARG A 161 -6.57 8.35 6.78
N THR A 162 -5.63 7.42 6.63
CA THR A 162 -4.31 7.71 6.04
C THR A 162 -3.77 6.51 5.26
N VAL A 163 -3.18 6.78 4.09
CA VAL A 163 -2.54 5.73 3.28
C VAL A 163 -1.34 5.12 4.01
N ALA A 164 -0.68 5.90 4.89
CA ALA A 164 0.45 5.42 5.69
C ALA A 164 0.06 4.28 6.64
N TYR A 165 -1.17 4.28 7.15
CA TYR A 165 -1.66 3.22 8.03
C TYR A 165 -1.98 1.93 7.27
N LEU A 166 -2.41 2.05 6.01
CA LEU A 166 -2.50 0.92 5.10
C LEU A 166 -1.08 0.40 4.75
N ALA A 167 -0.13 1.29 4.44
CA ALA A 167 1.25 0.89 4.17
C ALA A 167 1.87 0.12 5.35
N LEU A 168 1.52 0.48 6.59
CA LEU A 168 1.94 -0.24 7.79
C LEU A 168 1.36 -1.66 7.86
N GLN A 169 0.09 -1.84 7.51
CA GLN A 169 -0.53 -3.17 7.43
C GLN A 169 0.07 -4.00 6.28
N ILE A 170 0.39 -3.37 5.14
CA ILE A 170 1.12 -4.01 4.04
C ILE A 170 2.50 -4.48 4.54
N ALA A 171 3.25 -3.62 5.24
CA ALA A 171 4.56 -3.98 5.77
C ALA A 171 4.51 -5.22 6.67
N TYR A 172 3.54 -5.25 7.60
CA TYR A 172 3.32 -6.39 8.48
C TYR A 172 2.96 -7.66 7.69
N HIS A 173 2.05 -7.56 6.72
CA HIS A 173 1.62 -8.69 5.90
C HIS A 173 2.75 -9.29 5.06
N LEU A 174 3.64 -8.44 4.56
CA LEU A 174 4.82 -8.84 3.80
C LEU A 174 5.86 -9.57 4.67
N GLY A 175 5.80 -9.45 5.99
CA GLY A 175 6.71 -10.10 6.95
C GLY A 175 7.80 -9.19 7.55
N PHE A 176 7.79 -7.89 7.25
CA PHE A 176 8.75 -6.95 7.83
C PHE A 176 8.56 -6.81 9.35
N SER A 177 9.68 -6.74 10.07
CA SER A 177 9.71 -6.66 11.54
C SER A 177 10.13 -5.29 12.06
N ARG A 178 10.72 -4.43 11.20
CA ARG A 178 11.13 -3.07 11.55
C ARG A 178 10.66 -2.09 10.47
N VAL A 179 10.00 -1.01 10.89
CA VAL A 179 9.45 0.00 10.00
C VAL A 179 10.06 1.36 10.33
N PHE A 180 10.61 2.03 9.33
CA PHE A 180 11.04 3.42 9.39
C PHE A 180 10.01 4.28 8.66
N LEU A 181 9.48 5.30 9.34
CA LEU A 181 8.50 6.22 8.76
C LEU A 181 9.23 7.47 8.27
N LEU A 182 9.00 7.85 7.02
CA LEU A 182 9.59 9.02 6.39
C LEU A 182 8.52 9.85 5.69
N GLY A 183 8.51 11.17 5.90
CA GLY A 183 7.51 12.04 5.28
C GLY A 183 6.10 11.91 5.87
N VAL A 184 5.98 11.43 7.12
CA VAL A 184 4.69 11.22 7.80
C VAL A 184 4.46 12.35 8.81
N ASP A 185 4.11 13.54 8.31
CA ASP A 185 4.12 14.76 9.13
C ASP A 185 2.85 14.99 9.97
N LEU A 186 1.77 14.26 9.70
CA LEU A 186 0.50 14.26 10.47
C LEU A 186 -0.09 15.67 10.74
N HIS A 187 -0.26 16.47 9.69
CA HIS A 187 -0.91 17.78 9.75
C HIS A 187 -2.44 17.71 9.84
#